data_AF-A0ABD5NF04-F1
#
_entry.id   AF-A0ABD5NF04-F1
#
_cell.length_a   1.000
_cell.length_b   1.000
_cell.length_c   1.000
_cell.angle_alpha   90.00
_cell.angle_beta   90.00
_cell.angle_gamma   90.00
#
_symmetry.space_group_name_H-M   'P 1'
#
loop_
_entity.id
_entity.type
_entity.pdbx_description
1 polymer ?
#
loop_
_entity_poly.entity_id
_entity_poly.type
_entity_poly.pdbx_seq_one_letter_code
_entity_poly.pdbx_strand_id
1 'polypeptide(L)'
;MVHSRRRFLAALAAAPALASAGCVATRLRVDADLSGVVFTGVGRDQSVSWGANRVAATVSLAPDAATDRRVREIVVATAGSVTGTRDVRPGQTGVSVFLPVGKESSLLAVDASENVVDTGTVRVRAARTP
;
A
#
# COMPACT_ATOMS: atom_id res chain seq x y z
N MET A 1 4.22 -50.27 61.96
CA MET A 1 2.80 -50.33 61.55
C MET A 1 2.38 -48.96 61.04
N VAL A 2 1.38 -48.93 60.15
CA VAL A 2 0.71 -47.78 59.48
C VAL A 2 1.19 -47.46 58.06
N HIS A 3 0.39 -47.91 57.10
CA HIS A 3 0.30 -47.47 55.70
C HIS A 3 -0.18 -46.01 55.62
N SER A 4 0.26 -45.25 54.62
CA SER A 4 -0.69 -44.43 53.84
C SER A 4 -0.12 -43.97 52.50
N ARG A 5 -0.72 -44.47 51.42
CA ARG A 5 -0.62 -43.95 50.05
C ARG A 5 -1.23 -42.56 50.00
N ARG A 6 -0.54 -41.57 49.39
CA ARG A 6 -1.10 -40.38 48.70
C ARG A 6 0.08 -39.48 48.32
N ARG A 7 0.18 -38.79 47.18
CA ARG A 7 -0.48 -38.78 45.87
C ARG A 7 0.06 -37.49 45.22
N PHE A 8 0.22 -37.50 43.90
CA PHE A 8 0.33 -36.33 43.01
C PHE A 8 1.65 -35.54 42.99
N LEU A 9 2.50 -35.97 42.07
CA LEU A 9 3.21 -35.14 41.08
C LEU A 9 2.70 -33.69 41.02
N ALA A 10 3.41 -32.78 41.68
CA ALA A 10 3.25 -31.34 41.48
C ALA A 10 3.93 -30.95 40.17
N ALA A 11 3.22 -31.21 39.06
CA ALA A 11 3.48 -30.56 37.78
C ALA A 11 3.05 -29.09 37.90
N LEU A 12 3.93 -28.23 38.39
CA LEU A 12 3.74 -26.78 38.24
C LEU A 12 4.36 -26.35 36.91
N ALA A 13 3.48 -26.10 35.97
CA ALA A 13 3.76 -25.54 34.66
C ALA A 13 4.55 -24.22 34.79
N ALA A 14 5.82 -24.24 34.35
CA ALA A 14 6.49 -23.02 33.95
C ALA A 14 5.92 -22.60 32.58
N ALA A 15 4.81 -21.85 32.61
CA ALA A 15 4.32 -21.16 31.44
C ALA A 15 5.36 -20.08 31.05
N PRO A 16 5.94 -20.09 29.83
CA PRO A 16 6.64 -18.92 29.37
C PRO A 16 5.55 -17.90 29.02
N ALA A 17 5.30 -16.97 29.93
CA ALA A 17 4.62 -15.72 29.61
C ALA A 17 5.55 -14.88 28.74
N LEU A 18 5.74 -15.30 27.49
CA LEU A 18 6.05 -14.40 26.39
C LEU A 18 4.77 -13.62 26.16
N ALA A 19 4.55 -12.61 27.00
CA ALA A 19 3.74 -11.49 26.60
C ALA A 19 4.41 -10.94 25.34
N SER A 20 3.92 -11.37 24.18
CA SER A 20 4.02 -10.62 22.95
C SER A 20 3.37 -9.27 23.25
N ALA A 21 4.15 -8.36 23.82
CA ALA A 21 3.92 -6.94 23.77
C ALA A 21 3.83 -6.64 22.27
N GLY A 22 2.61 -6.73 21.76
CA GLY A 22 2.32 -6.83 20.35
C GLY A 22 2.76 -5.54 19.68
N CYS A 23 3.97 -5.54 19.13
CA CYS A 23 4.19 -4.85 17.87
C CYS A 23 3.27 -5.54 16.87
N VAL A 24 2.00 -5.10 16.81
CA VAL A 24 1.10 -5.44 15.72
C VAL A 24 1.81 -4.93 14.47
N ALA A 25 2.49 -5.83 13.76
CA ALA A 25 3.12 -5.54 12.49
C ALA A 25 2.00 -5.14 11.53
N THR A 26 1.74 -3.84 11.44
CA THR A 26 0.69 -3.29 10.60
C THR A 26 1.25 -3.26 9.18
N ARG A 27 1.06 -4.36 8.44
CA ARG A 27 1.48 -4.43 7.04
C ARG A 27 0.50 -3.60 6.23
N LEU A 28 0.94 -2.60 5.48
CA LEU A 28 0.06 -1.89 4.55
C LEU A 28 -0.05 -2.70 3.25
N ARG A 29 -1.27 -2.86 2.75
CA ARG A 29 -1.60 -3.42 1.44
C ARG A 29 -2.08 -2.31 0.52
N VAL A 30 -1.78 -2.45 -0.77
CA VAL A 30 -2.29 -1.56 -1.82
C VAL A 30 -3.28 -2.38 -2.63
N ASP A 31 -4.54 -1.95 -2.61
CA ASP A 31 -5.59 -2.46 -3.49
C ASP A 31 -5.72 -1.46 -4.63
N ALA A 32 -5.52 -1.91 -5.87
CA ALA A 32 -5.64 -1.07 -7.05
C ALA A 32 -6.67 -1.68 -8.00
N ASP A 33 -7.60 -0.85 -8.47
CA ASP A 33 -8.53 -1.19 -9.55
C ASP A 33 -8.17 -0.34 -10.77
N LEU A 34 -7.52 -1.01 -11.72
CA LEU A 34 -6.96 -0.44 -12.93
C LEU A 34 -7.62 -1.16 -14.11
N SER A 35 -8.68 -0.57 -14.64
CA SER A 35 -9.39 -1.07 -15.83
C SER A 35 -8.86 -0.43 -17.13
N GLY A 36 -8.06 0.62 -16.99
CA GLY A 36 -7.45 1.37 -18.06
C GLY A 36 -6.27 0.67 -18.73
N VAL A 37 -5.80 1.27 -19.81
CA VAL A 37 -4.69 0.74 -20.61
C VAL A 37 -3.34 1.33 -20.18
N VAL A 38 -3.31 2.48 -19.50
CA VAL A 38 -2.09 3.21 -19.13
C VAL A 38 -1.48 2.64 -17.85
N PHE A 39 -2.30 2.38 -16.84
CA PHE A 39 -1.82 1.89 -15.55
C PHE A 39 -1.75 0.36 -15.55
N THR A 40 -0.57 -0.19 -15.33
CA THR A 40 -0.35 -1.66 -15.33
C THR A 40 -0.23 -2.25 -13.93
N GLY A 41 -0.03 -1.41 -12.91
CA GLY A 41 0.03 -1.84 -11.52
C GLY A 41 0.38 -0.71 -10.56
N VAL A 42 0.13 -0.94 -9.27
CA VAL A 42 0.61 -0.05 -8.20
C VAL A 42 1.28 -0.91 -7.12
N GLY A 43 2.58 -0.68 -6.95
CA GLY A 43 3.41 -1.33 -5.93
C GLY A 43 3.72 -0.38 -4.79
N ARG A 44 3.83 -0.90 -3.56
CA ARG A 44 4.33 -0.09 -2.43
C ARG A 44 5.86 -0.02 -2.50
N ASP A 45 6.41 1.18 -2.33
CA ASP A 45 7.81 1.30 -1.97
C ASP A 45 7.96 1.03 -0.46
N GLN A 46 8.61 -0.08 -0.11
CA GLN A 46 8.80 -0.48 1.28
C GLN A 46 9.76 0.45 2.03
N SER A 47 10.50 1.29 1.30
CA SER A 47 11.62 2.07 1.79
C SER A 47 11.20 3.43 2.36
N VAL A 48 10.00 3.94 2.03
CA VAL A 48 9.61 5.32 2.36
C VAL A 48 8.14 5.42 2.81
N SER A 49 7.91 5.46 4.12
CA SER A 49 6.68 6.02 4.68
C SER A 49 6.89 7.50 4.97
N TRP A 50 6.16 8.37 4.27
CA TRP A 50 6.22 9.82 4.51
C TRP A 50 5.07 10.21 5.43
N GLY A 51 5.33 10.18 6.75
CA GLY A 51 4.33 10.47 7.79
C GLY A 51 3.35 9.32 8.05
N ALA A 52 2.62 9.41 9.16
CA ALA A 52 1.72 8.35 9.62
C ALA A 52 0.49 8.11 8.70
N ASN A 53 0.24 8.99 7.73
CA ASN A 53 -0.98 9.00 6.92
C ASN A 53 -0.76 8.89 5.41
N ARG A 54 0.47 8.80 4.92
CA ARG A 54 0.78 8.63 3.49
C ARG A 54 1.91 7.62 3.27
N VAL A 55 1.91 6.97 2.12
CA VAL A 55 2.98 6.06 1.69
C VAL A 55 3.47 6.39 0.30
N ALA A 56 4.76 6.18 0.06
CA ALA A 56 5.27 6.14 -1.30
C ALA A 56 4.79 4.86 -1.99
N ALA A 57 4.28 5.01 -3.21
CA ALA A 57 3.88 3.92 -4.08
C ALA A 57 4.44 4.17 -5.48
N THR A 58 4.92 3.12 -6.13
CA THR A 58 5.31 3.15 -7.53
C THR A 58 4.10 2.76 -8.37
N VAL A 59 3.63 3.70 -9.19
CA VAL A 59 2.64 3.42 -10.24
C VAL A 59 3.41 2.95 -11.46
N SER A 60 3.09 1.76 -11.95
CA SER A 60 3.65 1.20 -13.18
C SER A 60 2.79 1.63 -14.36
N LEU A 61 3.47 2.02 -15.43
CA LEU A 61 2.87 2.52 -16.67
C LEU A 61 3.12 1.52 -17.79
N ALA A 62 2.20 1.49 -18.76
CA ALA A 62 2.41 0.78 -20.01
C ALA A 62 3.63 1.35 -20.76
N PRO A 63 4.40 0.53 -21.49
CA PRO A 63 5.60 0.98 -22.20
C PRO A 63 5.34 2.12 -23.20
N ASP A 64 4.14 2.18 -23.76
CA ASP A 64 3.67 3.17 -24.73
C ASP A 64 2.98 4.39 -24.09
N ALA A 65 2.83 4.42 -22.76
CA ALA A 65 2.12 5.48 -22.05
C ALA A 65 2.76 6.86 -22.28
N ALA A 66 4.08 6.97 -22.07
CA ALA A 66 4.80 8.24 -22.18
C ALA A 66 5.18 8.61 -23.62
N THR A 67 5.04 7.70 -24.58
CA THR A 67 5.38 7.92 -25.99
C THR A 67 4.11 8.12 -26.82
N ASP A 68 3.39 7.04 -27.10
CA ASP A 68 2.33 6.99 -28.10
C ASP A 68 1.05 7.61 -27.54
N ARG A 69 0.80 7.39 -26.24
CA ARG A 69 -0.35 7.95 -25.52
C ARG A 69 -0.06 9.28 -24.87
N ARG A 70 1.18 9.76 -25.03
CA ARG A 70 1.62 11.11 -24.65
C ARG A 70 1.32 11.51 -23.20
N VAL A 71 1.28 10.54 -22.28
CA VAL A 71 1.13 10.84 -20.85
C VAL A 71 2.34 11.64 -20.38
N ARG A 72 2.06 12.77 -19.71
CA ARG A 72 3.05 13.71 -19.17
C ARG A 72 2.92 13.92 -17.68
N GLU A 73 1.76 13.60 -17.12
CA GLU A 73 1.53 13.82 -15.70
C GLU A 73 0.64 12.71 -15.13
N ILE A 74 0.96 12.27 -13.91
CA ILE A 74 0.07 11.48 -13.06
C ILE A 74 -0.44 12.36 -11.93
N VAL A 75 -1.75 12.53 -11.86
CA VAL A 75 -2.44 13.25 -10.80
C VAL A 75 -3.06 12.28 -9.82
N VAL A 76 -2.86 12.53 -8.52
CA VAL A 76 -3.50 11.80 -7.44
C VAL A 76 -4.57 12.69 -6.83
N ALA A 77 -5.83 12.32 -7.00
CA ALA A 77 -6.96 13.01 -6.38
C ALA A 77 -7.56 12.18 -5.25
N THR A 78 -8.02 12.84 -4.18
CA THR A 78 -8.72 12.20 -3.06
C THR A 78 -9.95 13.03 -2.74
N ALA A 79 -11.13 12.41 -2.70
CA ALA A 79 -12.41 13.09 -2.48
C ALA A 79 -12.60 14.32 -3.40
N GLY A 80 -12.25 14.17 -4.68
CA GLY A 80 -12.39 15.23 -5.69
C GLY A 80 -11.33 16.33 -5.63
N SER A 81 -10.41 16.30 -4.68
CA SER A 81 -9.32 17.29 -4.55
C SER A 81 -7.98 16.71 -4.98
N VAL A 82 -7.18 17.47 -5.73
CA VAL A 82 -5.81 17.07 -6.06
C VAL A 82 -4.95 17.05 -4.80
N THR A 83 -4.30 15.92 -4.57
CA THR A 83 -3.46 15.64 -3.39
C THR A 83 -2.00 15.39 -3.71
N GLY A 84 -1.69 15.20 -4.99
CA GLY A 84 -0.33 15.07 -5.50
C GLY A 84 -0.31 15.06 -7.03
N THR A 85 0.82 15.47 -7.58
CA THR A 85 1.10 15.51 -9.01
C THR A 85 2.52 15.01 -9.25
N ARG A 86 2.72 14.26 -10.33
CA ARG A 86 4.05 13.82 -10.77
C ARG A 86 4.20 13.84 -12.28
N ASP A 87 5.30 14.45 -12.72
CA ASP A 87 5.70 14.44 -14.12
C ASP A 87 6.12 13.05 -14.58
N VAL A 88 5.77 12.73 -15.83
CA VAL A 88 6.15 11.53 -16.57
C VAL A 88 7.06 11.95 -17.71
N ARG A 89 8.32 11.56 -17.63
CA ARG A 89 9.28 11.81 -18.72
C ARG A 89 9.08 10.80 -19.86
N PRO A 90 9.38 11.17 -21.12
CA PRO A 90 9.37 10.22 -22.23
C PRO A 90 10.17 8.94 -21.90
N GLY A 91 9.58 7.78 -22.20
CA GLY A 91 10.19 6.48 -21.95
C GLY A 91 10.11 5.97 -20.50
N GLN A 92 9.52 6.72 -19.56
CA GLN A 92 9.29 6.21 -18.21
C GLN A 92 8.16 5.19 -18.20
N THR A 93 8.40 4.09 -17.48
CA THR A 93 7.43 3.00 -17.25
C THR A 93 6.99 2.93 -15.79
N GLY A 94 7.42 3.87 -14.95
CA GLY A 94 7.00 3.92 -13.56
C GLY A 94 7.33 5.25 -12.90
N VAL A 95 6.46 5.65 -11.97
CA VAL A 95 6.57 6.93 -11.25
C VAL A 95 6.20 6.73 -9.79
N SER A 96 6.96 7.37 -8.88
CA SER A 96 6.68 7.35 -7.45
C SER A 96 5.69 8.45 -7.06
N VAL A 97 4.54 8.06 -6.54
CA VAL A 97 3.49 8.95 -6.02
C VAL A 97 3.29 8.74 -4.52
N PHE A 98 2.63 9.68 -3.86
CA PHE A 98 2.24 9.54 -2.46
C PHE A 98 0.74 9.29 -2.35
N LEU A 99 0.37 8.17 -1.73
CA LEU A 99 -1.01 7.77 -1.53
C LEU A 99 -1.41 7.89 -0.06
N PRO A 100 -2.57 8.48 0.26
CA PRO A 100 -3.09 8.49 1.61
C PRO A 100 -3.47 7.08 2.08
N VAL A 101 -3.15 6.76 3.33
CA VAL A 101 -3.55 5.50 3.95
C VAL A 101 -5.01 5.58 4.43
N GLY A 102 -5.78 4.53 4.18
CA GLY A 102 -7.17 4.37 4.61
C GLY A 102 -8.21 5.03 3.69
N LYS A 103 -7.78 5.92 2.79
CA LYS A 103 -8.62 6.63 1.83
C LYS A 103 -8.46 6.05 0.43
N GLU A 104 -9.52 6.16 -0.34
CA GLU A 104 -9.48 5.90 -1.78
C GLU A 104 -8.97 7.13 -2.51
N SER A 105 -8.11 6.90 -3.50
CA SER A 105 -7.55 7.93 -4.37
C SER A 105 -7.76 7.54 -5.82
N SER A 106 -8.03 8.54 -6.65
CA SER A 106 -8.06 8.41 -8.10
C SER A 106 -6.68 8.75 -8.65
N LEU A 107 -6.20 7.93 -9.58
CA LEU A 107 -5.03 8.16 -10.41
C LEU A 107 -5.52 8.63 -11.78
N LEU A 108 -5.07 9.79 -12.22
CA LEU A 108 -5.39 10.33 -13.54
C LEU A 108 -4.10 10.41 -14.34
N ALA A 109 -4.08 9.80 -15.53
CA ALA A 109 -3.01 10.00 -16.49
C ALA A 109 -3.40 11.16 -17.40
N VAL A 110 -2.57 12.18 -17.48
CA VAL A 110 -2.85 13.43 -18.19
C VAL A 110 -1.80 13.67 -19.27
N ASP A 111 -2.23 14.14 -20.44
CA ASP A 111 -1.35 14.49 -21.56
C ASP A 111 -0.80 15.92 -21.48
N ALA A 112 0.01 16.32 -22.47
CA ALA A 112 0.58 17.67 -22.55
C ALA A 112 -0.47 18.79 -22.78
N SER A 113 -1.70 18.44 -23.11
CA SER A 113 -2.82 19.34 -23.36
C SER A 113 -3.83 19.33 -22.21
N GLU A 114 -3.43 18.77 -21.06
CA GLU A 114 -4.24 18.66 -19.84
C GLU A 114 -5.49 17.76 -19.98
N ASN A 115 -5.54 16.90 -21.01
CA ASN A 115 -6.62 15.94 -21.16
C ASN A 115 -6.36 14.68 -20.33
N VAL A 116 -7.40 14.18 -19.68
CA VAL A 116 -7.34 12.87 -18.99
C VAL A 116 -7.36 11.76 -20.05
N VAL A 117 -6.25 11.05 -20.14
CA VAL A 117 -6.04 9.92 -21.05
C VAL A 117 -6.54 8.62 -20.43
N ASP A 118 -6.41 8.48 -19.11
CA ASP A 118 -6.84 7.29 -18.38
C ASP A 118 -7.10 7.57 -16.90
N THR A 119 -7.87 6.71 -16.25
CA THR A 119 -8.20 6.79 -14.82
C THR A 119 -8.10 5.42 -14.16
N GLY A 120 -7.51 5.39 -12.97
CA GLY A 120 -7.51 4.24 -12.08
C GLY A 120 -7.93 4.64 -10.67
N THR A 121 -8.31 3.66 -9.86
CA THR A 121 -8.53 3.89 -8.42
C THR A 121 -7.58 3.04 -7.59
N VAL A 122 -7.15 3.60 -6.47
CA VAL A 122 -6.22 2.93 -5.57
C VAL A 122 -6.57 3.23 -4.13
N ARG A 123 -6.44 2.22 -3.28
CA ARG A 123 -6.67 2.33 -1.84
C ARG A 123 -5.57 1.62 -1.08
N VAL A 124 -4.92 2.36 -0.19
CA VAL A 124 -3.93 1.79 0.72
C VAL A 124 -4.61 1.43 2.03
N ARG A 125 -4.53 0.18 2.45
CA ARG A 125 -5.15 -0.32 3.69
C ARG A 125 -4.11 -0.86 4.65
N ALA A 126 -4.34 -0.66 5.95
CA ALA A 126 -3.63 -1.38 6.98
C ALA A 126 -4.20 -2.80 7.10
N ALA A 127 -3.37 -3.81 6.83
CA ALA A 127 -3.67 -5.20 7.18
C ALA A 127 -3.16 -5.48 8.59
N ARG A 128 -4.07 -5.91 9.47
CA ARG A 128 -3.71 -6.54 10.73
C ARG A 128 -3.51 -8.03 10.47
N THR A 129 -2.38 -8.57 10.88
CA THR A 129 -2.19 -10.01 10.95
C THR A 129 -2.79 -10.46 12.29
N PRO A 130 -3.65 -11.49 12.33
CA PRO A 130 -4.21 -12.00 13.59
C PRO A 130 -3.12 -12.55 14.52
#